data_AF-K2CVI9-F1
#
_entry.id   AF-K2CVI9-F1
#
_cell.length_a   1.000
_cell.length_b   1.000
_cell.length_c   1.000
_cell.angle_alpha   90.00
_cell.angle_beta   90.00
_cell.angle_gamma   90.00
#
_symmetry.space_group_name_H-M   'P 1'
#
loop_
_entity.id
_entity.type
_entity.pdbx_description
1 polymer ?
#
loop_
_entity_poly.entity_id
_entity_poly.type
_entity_poly.pdbx_seq_one_letter_code
_entity_poly.pdbx_strand_id
1 'polypeptide(L)'
;MKEIKGFCTRDDFTNNVQSVVTDIYEISDYSLSFAKYKQSFYDSLDAVYSLHVFKLVNATSLTQEEVNKIFNVLKAFSTFITSTILVTKQQILISFLNSYNTANPTQTISELNYNVILEANAVRTADYITFNIGNELKCSIWLSNETFTNLYPDYEVGIVLPFNNFTTIVNNPSDFVTALDNFNLLDFNINIEEDKDNVPTSYTKILNIPYNIPNTNITKNCYFAFNIYGQQGNYEYILKLQLFNYLTNTLLISETLIQQIFPTLLNINEFFFIPRWDKVAIPSQVGTSSINSQVALTYQEPFDINKFIKVYTDVDYFKANTYSLPIDYNNLLIHVVNGFYTEFEYKDFKQYYSDIITVFSSHPDFARMSTITQNFMTLLENLLITSDVNNSTELFNKMITNTNYEFKIINRDNVDYLTIFNDKHQLYILPKYEFMSLN
;
A
#
# COMPACT_ATOMS: atom_id res chain seq x y z
N MET A 1 -9.58 16.85 -11.21
CA MET A 1 -9.63 16.99 -9.75
C MET A 1 -8.24 16.73 -9.20
N LYS A 2 -7.72 17.60 -8.35
CA LYS A 2 -6.41 17.41 -7.68
C LYS A 2 -6.60 16.47 -6.51
N GLU A 3 -5.72 15.49 -6.34
CA GLU A 3 -5.77 14.59 -5.18
C GLU A 3 -4.62 14.92 -4.23
N ILE A 4 -4.94 15.06 -2.95
CA ILE A 4 -4.02 15.52 -1.90
C ILE A 4 -3.93 14.44 -0.83
N LYS A 5 -2.70 14.04 -0.52
CA LYS A 5 -2.38 13.22 0.66
C LYS A 5 -1.45 14.02 1.57
N GLY A 6 -1.92 14.38 2.76
CA GLY A 6 -1.19 15.27 3.64
C GLY A 6 -1.47 15.07 5.12
N PHE A 7 -0.63 15.63 5.97
CA PHE A 7 -0.78 15.61 7.42
C PHE A 7 -1.01 17.02 7.93
N CYS A 8 -2.03 17.21 8.76
CA CYS A 8 -2.29 18.50 9.40
C CYS A 8 -1.75 18.51 10.83
N THR A 9 -0.87 19.47 11.13
CA THR A 9 -0.32 19.70 12.46
C THR A 9 -0.88 20.97 13.08
N ARG A 10 -0.75 21.06 14.40
CA ARG A 10 -0.97 22.28 15.17
C ARG A 10 0.16 22.52 16.15
N ASP A 11 0.70 23.73 16.14
CA ASP A 11 1.83 24.08 17.01
C ASP A 11 1.50 23.92 18.49
N ASP A 12 0.25 24.17 18.90
CA ASP A 12 -0.22 24.05 20.29
C ASP A 12 -0.41 22.61 20.79
N PHE A 13 -0.23 21.61 19.91
CA PHE A 13 -0.25 20.18 20.23
C PHE A 13 1.14 19.55 20.29
N THR A 14 2.20 20.32 20.02
CA THR A 14 3.57 19.80 20.05
C THR A 14 3.98 19.41 21.45
N ASN A 15 4.41 18.17 21.63
CA ASN A 15 4.94 17.69 22.90
C ASN A 15 6.43 18.00 23.01
N ASN A 16 6.82 18.65 24.11
CA ASN A 16 8.22 19.03 24.34
C ASN A 16 9.08 17.87 24.90
N VAL A 17 8.50 16.69 25.11
CA VAL A 17 9.23 15.50 25.56
C VAL A 17 9.80 14.75 24.35
N GLN A 18 11.11 14.53 24.36
CA GLN A 18 11.80 13.81 23.30
C GLN A 18 11.16 12.44 23.04
N SER A 19 10.91 12.14 21.76
CA SER A 19 10.34 10.87 21.29
C SER A 19 8.91 10.57 21.77
N VAL A 20 8.20 11.56 22.31
CA VAL A 20 6.77 11.47 22.60
C VAL A 20 6.04 12.33 21.59
N VAL A 21 5.04 11.76 20.95
CA VAL A 21 4.19 12.45 19.97
C VAL A 21 2.78 12.38 20.49
N THR A 22 2.08 13.52 20.47
CA THR A 22 0.68 13.61 20.84
C THR A 22 -0.19 12.83 19.85
N ASP A 23 -1.25 12.21 20.35
CA ASP A 23 -2.12 11.33 19.56
C ASP A 23 -2.75 12.04 18.35
N ILE A 24 -2.89 13.36 18.39
CA ILE A 24 -3.43 14.20 17.33
C ILE A 24 -2.60 15.47 17.12
N TYR A 25 -2.62 15.98 15.89
CA TYR A 25 -2.00 17.23 15.42
C TYR A 25 -0.48 17.36 15.58
N GLU A 26 0.20 16.27 15.91
CA GLU A 26 1.66 16.23 15.98
C GLU A 26 2.19 15.11 15.08
N ILE A 27 3.29 15.37 14.37
CA ILE A 27 3.93 14.42 13.46
C ILE A 27 5.37 14.18 13.90
N SER A 28 5.81 12.93 13.88
CA SER A 28 7.21 12.58 14.20
C SER A 28 8.17 12.93 13.06
N ASP A 29 9.44 13.14 13.41
CA ASP A 29 10.53 13.27 12.42
C ASP A 29 10.63 12.05 11.50
N TYR A 30 10.36 10.86 12.04
CA TYR A 30 10.30 9.63 11.25
C TYR A 30 9.19 9.69 10.20
N SER A 31 7.97 10.06 10.56
CA SER A 31 6.85 10.24 9.61
C SER A 31 7.12 11.35 8.59
N LEU A 32 7.83 12.42 8.97
CA LEU A 32 8.22 13.49 8.04
C LEU A 32 9.18 13.03 6.93
N SER A 33 9.86 11.89 7.10
CA SER A 33 10.74 11.30 6.08
C SER A 33 9.99 10.49 5.00
N PHE A 34 8.66 10.38 5.07
CA PHE A 34 7.88 9.49 4.19
C PHE A 34 7.79 9.96 2.73
N ALA A 35 8.21 11.18 2.43
CA ALA A 35 8.34 11.69 1.07
C ALA A 35 9.66 12.45 0.92
N LYS A 36 10.32 12.28 -0.23
CA LYS A 36 11.55 13.01 -0.54
C LYS A 36 11.29 14.51 -0.65
N TYR A 37 10.22 14.89 -1.34
CA TYR A 37 9.77 16.27 -1.47
C TYR A 37 8.39 16.44 -0.82
N LYS A 38 8.31 17.34 0.16
CA LYS A 38 7.08 17.72 0.84
C LYS A 38 6.88 19.22 0.78
N GLN A 39 5.63 19.64 0.63
CA GLN A 39 5.25 21.05 0.68
C GLN A 39 4.56 21.34 2.00
N SER A 40 5.03 22.36 2.72
CA SER A 40 4.41 22.81 3.96
C SER A 40 3.68 24.11 3.70
N PHE A 41 2.41 24.15 4.06
CA PHE A 41 1.58 25.35 3.98
C PHE A 41 1.03 25.70 5.35
N TYR A 42 0.84 26.99 5.61
CA TYR A 42 0.23 27.51 6.83
C TYR A 42 -1.15 28.05 6.51
N ASP A 43 -2.07 28.02 7.46
CA ASP A 43 -3.33 28.75 7.32
C ASP A 43 -3.05 30.25 7.41
N SER A 44 -3.42 31.00 6.37
CA SER A 44 -3.25 32.46 6.35
C SER A 44 -4.04 33.20 7.42
N LEU A 45 -5.09 32.57 7.98
CA LEU A 45 -5.95 33.16 9.01
C LEU A 45 -5.55 32.73 10.43
N ASP A 46 -4.73 31.70 10.57
CA ASP A 46 -4.40 31.08 11.86
C ASP A 46 -3.14 30.21 11.73
N ALA A 47 -2.00 30.86 11.93
CA ALA A 47 -0.68 30.26 11.73
C ALA A 47 -0.39 29.07 12.66
N VAL A 48 -1.26 28.77 13.64
CA VAL A 48 -1.13 27.57 14.49
C VAL A 48 -1.26 26.29 13.65
N TYR A 49 -2.04 26.33 12.56
CA TYR A 49 -2.25 25.17 11.70
C TYR A 49 -1.25 25.12 10.55
N SER A 50 -0.63 23.96 10.39
CA SER A 50 0.22 23.65 9.24
C SER A 50 -0.26 22.39 8.52
N LEU A 51 -0.07 22.35 7.21
CA LEU A 51 -0.40 21.22 6.35
C LEU A 51 0.86 20.79 5.60
N HIS A 52 1.32 19.59 5.90
CA HIS A 52 2.40 18.93 5.18
C HIS A 52 1.80 18.06 4.08
N VAL A 53 1.97 18.46 2.82
CA VAL A 53 1.53 17.68 1.66
C VAL A 53 2.66 16.75 1.25
N PHE A 54 2.43 15.44 1.39
CA PHE A 54 3.37 14.39 1.03
C PHE A 54 3.20 13.92 -0.41
N LYS A 55 1.97 13.98 -0.95
CA LYS A 55 1.71 13.68 -2.35
C LYS A 55 0.59 14.52 -2.91
N LEU A 56 0.80 14.96 -4.15
CA LEU A 56 -0.14 15.72 -4.94
C LEU A 56 -0.26 15.07 -6.32
N VAL A 57 -1.47 14.68 -6.69
CA VAL A 57 -1.77 14.08 -8.00
C VAL A 57 -2.48 15.11 -8.86
N ASN A 58 -2.15 15.16 -10.15
CA ASN A 58 -2.70 16.10 -11.14
C ASN A 58 -2.38 17.58 -10.86
N ALA A 59 -1.37 17.87 -10.02
CA ALA A 59 -0.84 19.21 -9.80
C ALA A 59 0.58 19.16 -9.21
N THR A 60 1.32 20.26 -9.30
CA THR A 60 2.67 20.42 -8.74
C THR A 60 2.69 21.25 -7.46
N SER A 61 1.63 22.02 -7.19
CA SER A 61 1.46 22.80 -5.96
C SER A 61 -0.02 23.10 -5.70
N LEU A 62 -0.30 23.52 -4.47
CA LEU A 62 -1.58 24.09 -4.06
C LEU A 62 -1.47 25.61 -3.95
N THR A 63 -2.53 26.31 -4.31
CA THR A 63 -2.68 27.74 -4.03
C THR A 63 -3.06 27.95 -2.57
N GLN A 64 -2.74 29.12 -2.01
CA GLN A 64 -3.11 29.45 -0.63
C GLN A 64 -4.64 29.41 -0.40
N GLU A 65 -5.43 29.76 -1.42
CA GLU A 65 -6.89 29.67 -1.35
C GLU A 65 -7.36 28.22 -1.18
N GLU A 66 -6.79 27.29 -1.95
CA GLU A 66 -7.09 25.85 -1.83
C GLU A 66 -6.70 25.30 -0.45
N VAL A 67 -5.54 25.70 0.06
CA VAL A 67 -5.07 25.31 1.40
C VAL A 67 -6.03 25.81 2.49
N ASN A 68 -6.45 27.08 2.42
CA ASN A 68 -7.39 27.65 3.39
C ASN A 68 -8.76 26.93 3.34
N LYS A 69 -9.23 26.50 2.16
CA LYS A 69 -10.44 25.68 2.04
C LYS A 69 -10.31 24.37 2.81
N ILE A 70 -9.15 23.70 2.73
CA ILE A 70 -8.87 22.46 3.47
C ILE A 70 -8.89 22.72 4.98
N PHE A 71 -8.19 23.76 5.45
CA PHE A 71 -8.18 24.10 6.87
C PHE A 71 -9.58 24.44 7.41
N ASN A 72 -10.40 25.17 6.64
CA ASN A 72 -11.77 25.49 7.02
C ASN A 72 -12.60 24.22 7.30
N VAL A 73 -12.47 23.19 6.45
CA VAL A 73 -13.15 21.90 6.67
C VAL A 73 -12.65 21.22 7.94
N LEU A 74 -11.32 21.12 8.11
CA LEU A 74 -10.72 20.43 9.26
C LEU A 74 -11.06 21.10 10.60
N LYS A 75 -11.04 22.44 10.65
CA LYS A 75 -11.40 23.23 11.83
C LYS A 75 -12.88 23.12 12.15
N ALA A 76 -13.74 23.25 11.13
CA ALA A 76 -15.18 23.13 11.31
C ALA A 76 -15.53 21.72 11.82
N PHE A 77 -14.90 20.68 11.26
CA PHE A 77 -15.13 19.30 11.69
C PHE A 77 -14.70 19.08 13.13
N SER A 78 -13.49 19.51 13.50
CA SER A 78 -12.96 19.37 14.86
C SER A 78 -13.79 20.16 15.89
N THR A 79 -14.22 21.37 15.53
CA THR A 79 -15.13 22.18 16.38
C THR A 79 -16.49 21.49 16.55
N PHE A 80 -17.03 20.92 15.47
CA PHE A 80 -18.31 20.23 15.48
C PHE A 80 -18.28 19.00 16.40
N ILE A 81 -17.29 18.13 16.28
CA ILE A 81 -17.19 16.90 17.11
C ILE A 81 -16.72 17.17 18.53
N THR A 82 -16.03 18.29 18.79
CA THR A 82 -15.70 18.73 20.15
C THR A 82 -16.95 19.25 20.86
N SER A 83 -17.80 20.01 20.18
CA SER A 83 -19.02 20.62 20.76
C SER A 83 -20.24 19.70 20.77
N THR A 84 -20.29 18.71 19.89
CA THR A 84 -21.45 17.83 19.69
C THR A 84 -21.11 16.39 20.03
N ILE A 85 -21.89 15.80 20.94
CA ILE A 85 -21.77 14.37 21.26
C ILE A 85 -22.88 13.62 20.51
N LEU A 86 -22.52 13.02 19.38
CA LEU A 86 -23.37 12.10 18.64
C LEU A 86 -22.84 10.68 18.80
N VAL A 87 -23.75 9.72 18.83
CA VAL A 87 -23.44 8.33 19.25
C VAL A 87 -22.94 7.48 18.09
N THR A 88 -23.34 7.78 16.85
CA THR A 88 -22.96 6.97 15.68
C THR A 88 -22.18 7.77 14.65
N LYS A 89 -21.24 7.10 13.98
CA LYS A 89 -20.45 7.66 12.87
C LYS A 89 -21.33 8.26 11.78
N GLN A 90 -22.39 7.54 11.38
CA GLN A 90 -23.30 8.00 10.34
C GLN A 90 -24.04 9.30 10.72
N GLN A 91 -24.48 9.43 11.98
CA GLN A 91 -25.09 10.68 12.46
C GLN A 91 -24.09 11.83 12.40
N ILE A 92 -22.83 11.62 12.84
CA ILE A 92 -21.77 12.63 12.78
C ILE A 92 -21.58 13.11 11.34
N LEU A 93 -21.42 12.18 10.39
CA LEU A 93 -21.20 12.49 8.99
C LEU A 93 -22.35 13.31 8.39
N ILE A 94 -23.60 12.84 8.55
CA ILE A 94 -24.78 13.49 7.99
C ILE A 94 -25.00 14.87 8.61
N SER A 95 -24.95 14.97 9.94
CA SER A 95 -25.17 16.23 10.64
C SER A 95 -24.10 17.26 10.31
N PHE A 96 -22.83 16.86 10.29
CA PHE A 96 -21.75 17.75 9.90
C PHE A 96 -21.88 18.20 8.44
N LEU A 97 -22.03 17.27 7.50
CA LEU A 97 -22.18 17.59 6.06
C LEU A 97 -23.30 18.59 5.82
N ASN A 98 -24.48 18.36 6.40
CA ASN A 98 -25.62 19.26 6.23
C ASN A 98 -25.35 20.64 6.83
N SER A 99 -24.80 20.70 8.05
CA SER A 99 -24.50 21.97 8.72
C SER A 99 -23.41 22.77 7.97
N TYR A 100 -22.34 22.11 7.55
CA TYR A 100 -21.22 22.72 6.84
C TYR A 100 -21.66 23.24 5.47
N ASN A 101 -22.37 22.42 4.68
CA ASN A 101 -22.82 22.81 3.34
C ASN A 101 -23.90 23.91 3.38
N THR A 102 -24.72 23.95 4.43
CA THR A 102 -25.67 25.05 4.64
C THR A 102 -24.95 26.37 4.95
N ALA A 103 -23.89 26.32 5.77
CA ALA A 103 -23.08 27.49 6.10
C ALA A 103 -22.17 27.94 4.94
N ASN A 104 -21.77 27.02 4.07
CA ASN A 104 -20.80 27.25 2.98
C ASN A 104 -21.37 26.84 1.61
N PRO A 105 -22.43 27.50 1.11
CA PRO A 105 -23.13 27.08 -0.12
C PRO A 105 -22.28 27.18 -1.39
N THR A 106 -21.21 27.99 -1.38
CA THR A 106 -20.29 28.15 -2.51
C THR A 106 -19.09 27.21 -2.46
N GLN A 107 -18.88 26.50 -1.34
CA GLN A 107 -17.74 25.62 -1.10
C GLN A 107 -18.21 24.35 -0.38
N THR A 108 -19.19 23.67 -1.00
CA THR A 108 -19.75 22.45 -0.46
C THR A 108 -18.72 21.31 -0.47
N ILE A 109 -18.80 20.46 0.54
CA ILE A 109 -18.05 19.22 0.63
C ILE A 109 -18.95 18.00 0.35
N SER A 110 -18.34 16.94 -0.18
CA SER A 110 -18.98 15.65 -0.44
C SER A 110 -18.04 14.51 -0.08
N GLU A 111 -18.55 13.28 -0.09
CA GLU A 111 -17.78 12.05 0.17
C GLU A 111 -16.98 12.08 1.49
N LEU A 112 -17.51 12.77 2.50
CA LEU A 112 -16.87 12.86 3.80
C LEU A 112 -16.88 11.50 4.50
N ASN A 113 -15.71 11.07 4.94
CA ASN A 113 -15.53 9.93 5.81
C ASN A 113 -14.35 10.18 6.75
N TYR A 114 -14.31 9.47 7.88
CA TYR A 114 -13.18 9.53 8.82
C TYR A 114 -12.97 8.16 9.46
N ASN A 115 -11.78 7.89 9.99
CA ASN A 115 -11.51 6.58 10.59
C ASN A 115 -12.04 6.49 12.03
N VAL A 116 -11.33 7.04 13.01
CA VAL A 116 -11.68 7.06 14.44
C VAL A 116 -11.60 8.48 14.98
N ILE A 117 -12.42 8.81 15.98
CA ILE A 117 -12.31 10.07 16.71
C ILE A 117 -11.37 9.86 17.90
N LEU A 118 -10.31 10.66 17.95
CA LEU A 118 -9.36 10.74 19.05
C LEU A 118 -9.58 12.04 19.84
N GLU A 119 -9.07 12.07 21.06
CA GLU A 119 -9.16 13.23 21.94
C GLU A 119 -7.81 13.50 22.60
N ALA A 120 -7.32 14.74 22.47
CA ALA A 120 -6.20 15.24 23.26
C ALA A 120 -6.43 16.72 23.58
N ASN A 121 -5.97 17.18 24.75
CA ASN A 121 -6.10 18.57 25.20
C ASN A 121 -7.54 19.13 25.08
N ALA A 122 -8.56 18.31 25.38
CA ALA A 122 -9.99 18.63 25.25
C ALA A 122 -10.45 18.99 23.83
N VAL A 123 -9.64 18.71 22.81
CA VAL A 123 -10.02 18.80 21.40
C VAL A 123 -10.24 17.38 20.87
N ARG A 124 -11.38 17.19 20.23
CA ARG A 124 -11.71 15.94 19.54
C ARG A 124 -11.52 16.15 18.05
N THR A 125 -10.81 15.24 17.41
CA THR A 125 -10.64 15.24 15.95
C THR A 125 -10.62 13.82 15.38
N ALA A 126 -10.75 13.69 14.07
CA ALA A 126 -10.51 12.41 13.41
C ALA A 126 -9.01 12.13 13.37
N ASP A 127 -8.58 10.87 13.40
CA ASP A 127 -7.18 10.50 13.18
C ASP A 127 -6.80 10.51 11.68
N TYR A 128 -7.75 10.16 10.83
CA TYR A 128 -7.70 10.23 9.37
C TYR A 128 -9.07 10.63 8.81
N ILE A 129 -9.10 11.57 7.85
CA ILE A 129 -10.33 12.12 7.26
C ILE A 129 -10.19 12.26 5.74
N THR A 130 -11.24 11.89 5.01
CA THR A 130 -11.34 12.01 3.55
C THR A 130 -12.55 12.83 3.17
N PHE A 131 -12.43 13.70 2.18
CA PHE A 131 -13.54 14.49 1.65
C PHE A 131 -13.18 15.12 0.32
N ASN A 132 -14.19 15.49 -0.45
CA ASN A 132 -14.03 16.31 -1.65
C ASN A 132 -14.49 17.75 -1.36
N ILE A 133 -13.78 18.74 -1.90
CA ILE A 133 -14.22 20.14 -1.92
C ILE A 133 -14.62 20.49 -3.35
N GLY A 134 -15.93 20.63 -3.57
CA GLY A 134 -16.49 20.78 -4.92
C GLY A 134 -15.98 19.70 -5.87
N ASN A 135 -15.68 20.10 -7.11
CA ASN A 135 -15.07 19.21 -8.12
C ASN A 135 -13.54 19.45 -8.27
N GLU A 136 -12.96 20.25 -7.38
CA GLU A 136 -11.60 20.76 -7.47
C GLU A 136 -10.61 19.85 -6.75
N LEU A 137 -10.91 19.51 -5.49
CA LEU A 137 -9.99 18.85 -4.56
C LEU A 137 -10.59 17.56 -4.00
N LYS A 138 -9.78 16.51 -3.97
CA LYS A 138 -10.02 15.26 -3.24
C LYS A 138 -8.94 15.12 -2.17
N CYS A 139 -9.35 15.14 -0.92
CA CYS A 139 -8.46 15.25 0.23
C CYS A 139 -8.41 13.95 1.01
N SER A 140 -7.21 13.51 1.36
CA SER A 140 -6.91 12.45 2.31
C SER A 140 -5.94 13.03 3.34
N ILE A 141 -6.47 13.40 4.50
CA ILE A 141 -5.71 14.14 5.52
C ILE A 141 -5.58 13.30 6.78
N TRP A 142 -4.36 13.13 7.24
CA TRP A 142 -4.04 12.53 8.53
C TRP A 142 -3.84 13.62 9.58
N LEU A 143 -4.24 13.27 10.79
CA LEU A 143 -4.20 14.12 11.96
C LEU A 143 -3.54 13.38 13.14
N SER A 144 -3.37 12.05 13.06
CA SER A 144 -2.64 11.25 14.05
C SER A 144 -1.36 10.65 13.46
N ASN A 145 -0.24 10.81 14.17
CA ASN A 145 1.04 10.24 13.75
C ASN A 145 0.99 8.71 13.65
N GLU A 146 0.38 8.03 14.62
CA GLU A 146 0.30 6.55 14.64
C GLU A 146 -0.43 6.02 13.40
N THR A 147 -1.59 6.59 13.09
CA THR A 147 -2.37 6.22 11.90
C THR A 147 -1.60 6.54 10.62
N PHE A 148 -0.91 7.69 10.56
CA PHE A 148 -0.11 8.07 9.39
C PHE A 148 1.07 7.12 9.17
N THR A 149 1.85 6.83 10.21
CA THR A 149 3.01 5.93 10.15
C THR A 149 2.65 4.56 9.60
N ASN A 150 1.56 3.97 10.09
CA ASN A 150 1.21 2.60 9.74
C ASN A 150 0.54 2.46 8.37
N LEU A 151 -0.17 3.50 7.91
CA LEU A 151 -1.14 3.33 6.84
C LEU A 151 -0.97 4.31 5.68
N TYR A 152 -0.03 5.26 5.75
CA TYR A 152 0.33 6.05 4.57
C TYR A 152 0.79 5.09 3.45
N PRO A 153 0.11 5.08 2.29
CA PRO A 153 0.27 3.99 1.31
C PRO A 153 1.41 4.23 0.30
N ASP A 154 1.84 5.48 0.13
CA ASP A 154 2.82 5.85 -0.87
C ASP A 154 4.25 5.71 -0.33
N TYR A 155 5.17 5.50 -1.26
CA TYR A 155 6.60 5.45 -0.98
C TYR A 155 7.40 5.87 -2.21
N GLU A 156 8.65 6.27 -1.99
CA GLU A 156 9.65 6.55 -3.03
C GLU A 156 10.94 5.80 -2.69
N VAL A 157 11.61 5.28 -3.72
CA VAL A 157 12.88 4.53 -3.57
C VAL A 157 13.93 5.11 -4.50
N GLY A 158 14.97 5.70 -3.92
CA GLY A 158 16.23 6.01 -4.60
C GLY A 158 17.08 4.74 -4.70
N ILE A 159 17.65 4.47 -5.88
CA ILE A 159 18.47 3.28 -6.14
C ILE A 159 19.90 3.73 -6.39
N VAL A 160 20.82 3.16 -5.61
CA VAL A 160 22.26 3.44 -5.71
C VAL A 160 22.96 2.19 -6.24
N LEU A 161 23.60 2.35 -7.39
CA LEU A 161 24.35 1.31 -8.07
C LEU A 161 25.70 1.06 -7.37
N PRO A 162 26.26 -0.17 -7.45
CA PRO A 162 27.54 -0.51 -6.81
C PRO A 162 28.74 0.30 -7.31
N PHE A 163 28.66 0.84 -8.52
CA PHE A 163 29.73 1.61 -9.15
C PHE A 163 29.18 2.61 -10.18
N ASN A 164 29.89 3.72 -10.36
CA ASN A 164 29.45 4.84 -11.21
C ASN A 164 29.41 4.48 -12.71
N ASN A 165 30.26 3.55 -13.15
CA ASN A 165 30.32 3.08 -14.54
C ASN A 165 29.41 1.85 -14.81
N PHE A 166 28.41 1.60 -13.98
CA PHE A 166 27.61 0.36 -14.06
C PHE A 166 27.02 0.11 -15.43
N THR A 167 26.43 1.14 -16.01
CA THR A 167 25.79 1.10 -17.33
C THR A 167 26.74 0.72 -18.45
N THR A 168 28.01 1.10 -18.37
CA THR A 168 29.00 0.84 -19.42
C THR A 168 29.59 -0.56 -19.32
N ILE A 169 29.73 -1.10 -18.10
CA ILE A 169 30.42 -2.38 -17.90
C ILE A 169 29.49 -3.58 -17.69
N VAL A 170 28.19 -3.39 -17.45
CA VAL A 170 27.23 -4.49 -17.23
C VAL A 170 27.16 -5.48 -18.40
N ASN A 171 27.43 -5.01 -19.62
CA ASN A 171 27.45 -5.85 -20.82
C ASN A 171 28.81 -6.54 -21.06
N ASN A 172 29.86 -6.20 -20.30
CA ASN A 172 31.18 -6.82 -20.39
C ASN A 172 31.50 -7.61 -19.11
N PRO A 173 31.34 -8.94 -19.10
CA PRO A 173 31.57 -9.76 -17.92
C PRO A 173 32.95 -9.61 -17.28
N SER A 174 34.01 -9.40 -18.08
CA SER A 174 35.38 -9.27 -17.56
C SER A 174 35.55 -7.97 -16.78
N ASP A 175 35.04 -6.87 -17.33
CA ASP A 175 35.12 -5.55 -16.69
C ASP A 175 34.22 -5.50 -15.45
N PHE A 176 33.04 -6.12 -15.52
CA PHE A 176 32.12 -6.22 -14.38
C PHE A 176 32.74 -6.99 -13.22
N VAL A 177 33.35 -8.15 -13.48
CA VAL A 177 34.05 -8.95 -12.46
C VAL A 177 35.20 -8.17 -11.84
N THR A 178 35.97 -7.42 -12.65
CA THR A 178 37.06 -6.57 -12.17
C THR A 178 36.55 -5.43 -11.29
N ALA A 179 35.41 -4.83 -11.64
CA ALA A 179 34.77 -3.81 -10.81
C ALA A 179 34.24 -4.37 -9.49
N LEU A 180 33.66 -5.57 -9.50
CA LEU A 180 33.24 -6.26 -8.28
C LEU A 180 34.42 -6.58 -7.35
N ASP A 181 35.56 -7.00 -7.89
CA ASP A 181 36.76 -7.29 -7.10
C ASP A 181 37.40 -6.03 -6.51
N ASN A 182 37.24 -4.89 -7.18
CA ASN A 182 37.71 -3.58 -6.72
C ASN A 182 36.62 -2.79 -5.96
N PHE A 183 35.51 -3.42 -5.57
CA PHE A 183 34.41 -2.75 -4.88
C PHE A 183 34.90 -2.13 -3.56
N ASN A 184 34.68 -0.83 -3.42
CA ASN A 184 35.05 -0.06 -2.23
C ASN A 184 33.79 0.36 -1.46
N LEU A 185 33.66 -0.13 -0.23
CA LEU A 185 32.55 0.19 0.64
C LEU A 185 32.49 1.68 1.02
N LEU A 186 33.64 2.35 1.12
CA LEU A 186 33.69 3.77 1.48
C LEU A 186 33.09 4.63 0.37
N ASP A 187 33.52 4.40 -0.88
CA ASP A 187 32.99 5.12 -2.05
C ASP A 187 31.50 4.81 -2.25
N PHE A 188 31.11 3.56 -2.04
CA PHE A 188 29.70 3.17 -2.08
C PHE A 188 28.86 3.88 -1.02
N ASN A 189 29.34 4.02 0.22
CA ASN A 189 28.66 4.78 1.25
C ASN A 189 28.57 6.28 0.92
N ILE A 190 29.59 6.87 0.28
CA ILE A 190 29.53 8.26 -0.19
C ILE A 190 28.43 8.41 -1.23
N ASN A 191 28.37 7.52 -2.23
CA ASN A 191 27.30 7.51 -3.23
C ASN A 191 25.91 7.36 -2.61
N ILE A 192 25.77 6.57 -1.53
CA ILE A 192 24.51 6.43 -0.79
C ILE A 192 24.08 7.76 -0.18
N GLU A 193 25.00 8.49 0.46
CA GLU A 193 24.70 9.79 1.06
C GLU A 193 24.46 10.88 0.00
N GLU A 194 25.18 10.85 -1.12
CA GLU A 194 24.97 11.77 -2.24
C GLU A 194 23.58 11.60 -2.88
N ASP A 195 23.11 10.37 -3.05
CA ASP A 195 21.76 10.08 -3.60
C ASP A 195 20.62 10.60 -2.70
N LYS A 196 20.85 10.70 -1.39
CA LYS A 196 19.87 11.29 -0.45
C LYS A 196 19.65 12.77 -0.71
N ASP A 197 20.62 13.48 -1.32
CA ASP A 197 20.54 14.92 -1.61
C ASP A 197 20.19 15.76 -0.36
N ASN A 198 20.81 15.41 0.79
CA ASN A 198 20.53 16.00 2.11
C ASN A 198 19.08 15.87 2.60
N VAL A 199 18.27 15.00 1.99
CA VAL A 199 16.92 14.68 2.45
C VAL A 199 16.99 13.48 3.39
N PRO A 200 16.36 13.53 4.59
CA PRO A 200 16.32 12.39 5.49
C PRO A 200 15.49 11.26 4.91
N THR A 201 16.04 10.05 4.89
CA THR A 201 15.33 8.82 4.48
C THR A 201 14.61 8.19 5.67
N SER A 202 13.51 7.47 5.40
CA SER A 202 12.88 6.62 6.41
C SER A 202 13.75 5.41 6.72
N TYR A 203 14.33 4.83 5.67
CA TYR A 203 15.24 3.69 5.77
C TYR A 203 16.33 3.80 4.70
N THR A 204 17.51 3.27 5.03
CA THR A 204 18.54 2.95 4.04
C THR A 204 18.83 1.46 4.14
N LYS A 205 18.68 0.74 3.03
CA LYS A 205 18.87 -0.72 2.99
C LYS A 205 19.87 -1.09 1.91
N ILE A 206 20.77 -2.03 2.22
CA ILE A 206 21.71 -2.60 1.26
C ILE A 206 21.29 -4.04 1.02
N LEU A 207 21.10 -4.42 -0.25
CA LEU A 207 20.85 -5.79 -0.65
C LEU A 207 22.06 -6.34 -1.40
N ASN A 208 22.47 -7.55 -1.06
CA ASN A 208 23.38 -8.33 -1.88
C ASN A 208 22.56 -9.14 -2.89
N ILE A 209 22.76 -8.87 -4.17
CA ILE A 209 22.16 -9.62 -5.26
C ILE A 209 23.29 -10.36 -5.97
N PRO A 210 23.35 -11.70 -5.88
CA PRO A 210 24.41 -12.47 -6.51
C PRO A 210 24.47 -12.24 -8.02
N TYR A 211 25.63 -11.81 -8.51
CA TYR A 211 25.99 -11.74 -9.92
C TYR A 211 26.47 -13.12 -10.39
N ASN A 212 25.76 -13.70 -11.34
CA ASN A 212 26.18 -14.93 -12.02
C ASN A 212 27.09 -14.58 -13.20
N ILE A 213 28.34 -15.04 -13.17
CA ILE A 213 29.30 -14.77 -14.25
C ILE A 213 28.88 -15.60 -15.47
N PRO A 214 28.54 -14.96 -16.62
CA PRO A 214 28.11 -15.66 -17.83
C PRO A 214 29.04 -16.80 -18.24
N ASN A 215 28.44 -17.93 -18.65
CA ASN A 215 29.14 -19.15 -19.08
C ASN A 215 29.99 -19.83 -17.99
N THR A 216 29.73 -19.53 -16.72
CA THR A 216 30.37 -20.20 -15.58
C THR A 216 29.33 -20.57 -14.52
N ASN A 217 29.73 -21.36 -13.52
CA ASN A 217 28.93 -21.64 -12.32
C ASN A 217 29.36 -20.77 -11.12
N ILE A 218 30.11 -19.70 -11.37
CA ILE A 218 30.68 -18.84 -10.33
C ILE A 218 29.77 -17.64 -10.13
N THR A 219 29.42 -17.41 -8.87
CA THR A 219 28.67 -16.22 -8.43
C THR A 219 29.55 -15.27 -7.65
N LYS A 220 29.36 -13.96 -7.82
CA LYS A 220 29.98 -12.91 -7.00
C LYS A 220 28.92 -12.05 -6.33
N ASN A 221 29.25 -11.47 -5.19
CA ASN A 221 28.35 -10.55 -4.49
C ASN A 221 28.31 -9.20 -5.23
N CYS A 222 27.11 -8.68 -5.44
CA CYS A 222 26.89 -7.36 -6.03
C CYS A 222 25.91 -6.60 -5.14
N TYR A 223 26.37 -5.49 -4.56
CA TYR A 223 25.60 -4.74 -3.59
C TYR A 223 24.82 -3.61 -4.26
N PHE A 224 23.54 -3.49 -3.92
CA PHE A 224 22.70 -2.37 -4.31
C PHE A 224 22.15 -1.72 -3.05
N ALA A 225 22.12 -0.40 -3.02
CA ALA A 225 21.58 0.34 -1.90
C ALA A 225 20.30 1.07 -2.29
N PHE A 226 19.43 1.22 -1.31
CA PHE A 226 18.09 1.76 -1.47
C PHE A 226 17.86 2.80 -0.39
N ASN A 227 17.61 4.03 -0.83
CA ASN A 227 17.16 5.13 0.02
C ASN A 227 15.64 5.21 -0.06
N ILE A 228 14.96 4.90 1.04
CA ILE A 228 13.53 4.62 1.06
C ILE A 228 12.83 5.73 1.84
N TYR A 229 11.82 6.34 1.20
CA TYR A 229 10.93 7.32 1.79
C TYR A 229 9.55 6.68 1.91
N GLY A 230 9.12 6.42 3.14
CA GLY A 230 7.84 5.78 3.44
C GLY A 230 7.98 4.32 3.87
N GLN A 231 7.21 3.94 4.88
CA GLN A 231 7.25 2.60 5.47
C GLN A 231 6.89 1.48 4.47
N GLN A 232 6.00 1.77 3.52
CA GLN A 232 5.54 0.77 2.56
C GLN A 232 6.62 0.37 1.54
N GLY A 233 7.69 1.15 1.38
CA GLY A 233 8.81 0.80 0.49
C GLY A 233 9.83 -0.16 1.10
N ASN A 234 9.81 -0.38 2.42
CA ASN A 234 10.84 -1.14 3.14
C ASN A 234 10.64 -2.68 3.07
N TYR A 235 10.33 -3.20 1.89
CA TYR A 235 10.22 -4.64 1.63
C TYR A 235 11.21 -5.05 0.55
N GLU A 236 11.98 -6.10 0.82
CA GLU A 236 12.99 -6.59 -0.13
C GLU A 236 12.41 -6.87 -1.52
N TYR A 237 11.19 -7.42 -1.60
CA TYR A 237 10.52 -7.70 -2.86
C TYR A 237 10.22 -6.43 -3.67
N ILE A 238 9.76 -5.37 -3.01
CA ILE A 238 9.52 -4.07 -3.66
C ILE A 238 10.84 -3.51 -4.16
N LEU A 239 11.89 -3.55 -3.34
CA LEU A 239 13.21 -3.05 -3.72
C LEU A 239 13.79 -3.80 -4.92
N LYS A 240 13.65 -5.13 -4.95
CA LYS A 240 14.07 -5.96 -6.09
C LYS A 240 13.29 -5.64 -7.36
N LEU A 241 11.97 -5.47 -7.26
CA LEU A 241 11.14 -5.10 -8.40
C LEU A 241 11.47 -3.69 -8.92
N GLN A 242 11.67 -2.73 -8.02
CA GLN A 242 12.10 -1.36 -8.38
C GLN A 242 13.47 -1.38 -9.05
N LEU A 243 14.42 -2.17 -8.53
CA LEU A 243 15.70 -2.37 -9.18
C LEU A 243 15.56 -3.00 -10.56
N PHE A 244 14.75 -4.05 -10.71
CA PHE A 244 14.50 -4.66 -12.02
C PHE A 244 13.98 -3.62 -13.02
N ASN A 245 12.94 -2.86 -12.64
CA ASN A 245 12.36 -1.80 -13.46
C ASN A 245 13.36 -0.69 -13.79
N TYR A 246 14.25 -0.34 -12.85
CA TYR A 246 15.31 0.64 -13.09
C TYR A 246 16.35 0.12 -14.09
N LEU A 247 16.78 -1.13 -13.95
CA LEU A 247 17.72 -1.76 -14.88
C LEU A 247 17.13 -1.86 -16.30
N THR A 248 15.85 -2.22 -16.44
CA THR A 248 15.19 -2.39 -17.74
C THR A 248 14.77 -1.07 -18.37
N ASN A 249 14.12 -0.17 -17.63
CA ASN A 249 13.51 1.03 -18.19
C ASN A 249 14.44 2.25 -18.15
N THR A 250 15.32 2.35 -17.14
CA THR A 250 16.24 3.48 -17.00
C THR A 250 17.60 3.18 -17.63
N LEU A 251 18.17 2.01 -17.34
CA LEU A 251 19.47 1.61 -17.88
C LEU A 251 19.38 0.87 -19.23
N LEU A 252 18.17 0.54 -19.70
CA LEU A 252 17.91 -0.14 -20.98
C LEU A 252 18.63 -1.49 -21.12
N ILE A 253 18.84 -2.19 -20.00
CA ILE A 253 19.43 -3.52 -19.99
C ILE A 253 18.34 -4.54 -20.34
N SER A 254 18.63 -5.44 -21.28
CA SER A 254 17.64 -6.44 -21.71
C SER A 254 17.23 -7.38 -20.56
N GLU A 255 15.94 -7.71 -20.47
CA GLU A 255 15.40 -8.60 -19.44
C GLU A 255 16.08 -9.98 -19.43
N THR A 256 16.35 -10.54 -20.62
CA THR A 256 17.06 -11.83 -20.75
C THR A 256 18.45 -11.79 -20.14
N LEU A 257 19.18 -10.70 -20.34
CA LEU A 257 20.50 -10.52 -19.72
C LEU A 257 20.38 -10.40 -18.20
N ILE A 258 19.42 -9.63 -17.69
CA ILE A 258 19.20 -9.47 -16.25
C ILE A 258 18.88 -10.82 -15.61
N GLN A 259 18.01 -11.64 -16.22
CA GLN A 259 17.70 -12.98 -15.75
C GLN A 259 18.94 -13.90 -15.73
N GLN A 260 19.84 -13.74 -16.70
CA GLN A 260 21.09 -14.50 -16.77
C GLN A 260 22.08 -14.10 -15.66
N ILE A 261 22.26 -12.79 -15.43
CA ILE A 261 23.30 -12.27 -14.53
C ILE A 261 22.83 -12.03 -13.10
N PHE A 262 21.54 -11.78 -12.88
CA PHE A 262 20.92 -11.58 -11.57
C PHE A 262 19.66 -12.45 -11.43
N PRO A 263 19.79 -13.79 -11.45
CA PRO A 263 18.64 -14.69 -11.49
C PRO A 263 17.71 -14.50 -10.27
N THR A 264 18.27 -14.23 -9.10
CA THR A 264 17.51 -14.05 -7.84
C THR A 264 16.82 -12.69 -7.71
N LEU A 265 17.06 -11.76 -8.64
CA LEU A 265 16.42 -10.44 -8.60
C LEU A 265 14.92 -10.55 -8.80
N LEU A 266 14.49 -11.46 -9.69
CA LEU A 266 13.10 -11.65 -10.01
C LEU A 266 12.41 -12.68 -9.11
N ASN A 267 13.13 -13.46 -8.31
CA ASN A 267 12.53 -14.46 -7.42
C ASN A 267 11.65 -13.80 -6.34
N ILE A 268 10.38 -13.58 -6.70
CA ILE A 268 9.35 -12.96 -5.88
C ILE A 268 8.21 -13.97 -5.80
N ASN A 269 8.13 -14.64 -4.67
CA ASN A 269 7.09 -15.60 -4.41
C ASN A 269 5.82 -14.86 -4.01
N GLU A 270 4.83 -14.85 -4.89
CA GLU A 270 3.62 -14.07 -4.68
C GLU A 270 2.37 -14.83 -5.14
N PHE A 271 1.30 -14.68 -4.37
CA PHE A 271 -0.03 -15.09 -4.76
C PHE A 271 -0.96 -13.89 -4.70
N PHE A 272 -1.76 -13.74 -5.74
CA PHE A 272 -2.79 -12.72 -5.80
C PHE A 272 -4.16 -13.36 -5.70
N PHE A 273 -4.95 -12.87 -4.77
CA PHE A 273 -6.31 -13.30 -4.47
C PHE A 273 -7.27 -12.23 -4.95
N ILE A 274 -8.12 -12.59 -5.90
CA ILE A 274 -9.12 -11.70 -6.48
C ILE A 274 -10.48 -12.29 -6.14
N PRO A 275 -11.12 -11.85 -5.03
CA PRO A 275 -12.44 -12.31 -4.67
C PRO A 275 -13.48 -11.77 -5.65
N ARG A 276 -14.44 -12.60 -6.04
CA ARG A 276 -15.54 -12.24 -6.96
C ARG A 276 -16.64 -11.50 -6.23
N TRP A 277 -16.32 -10.27 -5.82
CA TRP A 277 -17.24 -9.37 -5.13
C TRP A 277 -18.48 -9.03 -5.97
N ASP A 278 -18.37 -9.09 -7.30
CA ASP A 278 -19.46 -8.87 -8.27
C ASP A 278 -20.53 -9.97 -8.27
N LYS A 279 -20.20 -11.17 -7.80
CA LYS A 279 -21.08 -12.35 -7.87
C LYS A 279 -22.05 -12.42 -6.70
N VAL A 280 -22.81 -11.37 -6.45
CA VAL A 280 -23.82 -11.35 -5.38
C VAL A 280 -25.02 -12.21 -5.78
N ALA A 281 -25.29 -13.27 -5.01
CA ALA A 281 -26.45 -14.14 -5.19
C ALA A 281 -27.67 -13.63 -4.41
N ILE A 282 -27.43 -13.24 -3.15
CA ILE A 282 -28.46 -12.71 -2.26
C ILE A 282 -28.03 -11.30 -1.86
N PRO A 283 -28.75 -10.24 -2.29
CA PRO A 283 -28.40 -8.89 -1.93
C PRO A 283 -28.56 -8.65 -0.43
N SER A 284 -27.82 -7.67 0.09
CA SER A 284 -27.89 -7.28 1.49
C SER A 284 -29.30 -6.82 1.85
N GLN A 285 -29.78 -7.22 3.03
CA GLN A 285 -31.00 -6.69 3.63
C GLN A 285 -30.62 -5.81 4.82
N VAL A 286 -31.58 -5.07 5.37
CA VAL A 286 -31.33 -4.22 6.54
C VAL A 286 -30.81 -5.09 7.69
N GLY A 287 -29.54 -4.88 8.07
CA GLY A 287 -28.88 -5.63 9.14
C GLY A 287 -28.20 -6.94 8.74
N THR A 288 -28.18 -7.31 7.46
CA THR A 288 -27.49 -8.52 6.98
C THR A 288 -26.62 -8.26 5.75
N SER A 289 -25.40 -8.79 5.77
CA SER A 289 -24.49 -8.75 4.61
C SER A 289 -25.08 -9.51 3.42
N SER A 290 -24.73 -9.09 2.20
CA SER A 290 -25.04 -9.82 0.97
C SER A 290 -24.28 -11.14 0.92
N ILE A 291 -24.84 -12.19 0.30
CA ILE A 291 -24.17 -13.49 0.12
C ILE A 291 -23.78 -13.66 -1.35
N ASN A 292 -22.55 -14.10 -1.60
CA ASN A 292 -22.02 -14.30 -2.95
C ASN A 292 -22.37 -15.70 -3.51
N SER A 293 -22.13 -15.89 -4.81
CA SER A 293 -22.23 -17.15 -5.51
C SER A 293 -20.83 -17.68 -5.81
N GLN A 294 -20.64 -18.98 -5.57
CA GLN A 294 -19.45 -19.70 -6.01
C GLN A 294 -19.59 -20.29 -7.42
N VAL A 295 -20.74 -20.08 -8.08
CA VAL A 295 -21.02 -20.64 -9.41
C VAL A 295 -20.33 -19.81 -10.48
N ALA A 296 -19.35 -20.42 -11.16
CA ALA A 296 -18.62 -19.85 -12.29
C ALA A 296 -18.82 -20.69 -13.57
N LEU A 297 -18.81 -20.03 -14.72
CA LEU A 297 -18.90 -20.71 -16.03
C LEU A 297 -17.49 -21.07 -16.52
N THR A 298 -17.11 -22.34 -16.42
CA THR A 298 -15.74 -22.83 -16.62
C THR A 298 -15.05 -22.38 -17.92
N TYR A 299 -15.78 -22.24 -19.04
CA TYR A 299 -15.17 -21.95 -20.35
C TYR A 299 -15.64 -20.65 -21.01
N GLN A 300 -16.69 -20.03 -20.47
CA GLN A 300 -17.37 -18.90 -21.12
C GLN A 300 -17.44 -17.67 -20.23
N GLU A 301 -16.98 -17.77 -18.98
CA GLU A 301 -16.87 -16.59 -18.14
C GLU A 301 -15.78 -15.67 -18.71
N PRO A 302 -16.12 -14.41 -19.06
CA PRO A 302 -15.13 -13.49 -19.57
C PRO A 302 -14.04 -13.28 -18.52
N PHE A 303 -12.81 -13.60 -18.91
CA PHE A 303 -11.62 -13.30 -18.11
C PHE A 303 -11.37 -11.80 -18.17
N ASP A 304 -11.97 -11.07 -17.24
CA ASP A 304 -11.92 -9.61 -17.21
C ASP A 304 -10.55 -9.14 -16.68
N ILE A 305 -9.57 -9.05 -17.57
CA ILE A 305 -8.20 -8.65 -17.22
C ILE A 305 -8.13 -7.30 -16.49
N ASN A 306 -9.09 -6.40 -16.70
CA ASN A 306 -9.12 -5.10 -16.02
C ASN A 306 -9.33 -5.24 -14.51
N LYS A 307 -9.98 -6.34 -14.09
CA LYS A 307 -10.23 -6.69 -12.69
C LYS A 307 -9.19 -7.65 -12.11
N PHE A 308 -8.21 -8.03 -12.91
CA PHE A 308 -7.06 -8.80 -12.49
C PHE A 308 -5.85 -7.89 -12.26
N ILE A 309 -4.75 -8.51 -11.85
CA ILE A 309 -3.53 -7.82 -11.43
C ILE A 309 -2.96 -7.01 -12.60
N LYS A 310 -3.04 -5.68 -12.52
CA LYS A 310 -2.50 -4.82 -13.58
C LYS A 310 -0.98 -4.90 -13.76
N VAL A 311 -0.29 -5.46 -12.76
CA VAL A 311 1.15 -5.62 -12.76
C VAL A 311 1.64 -6.57 -13.87
N TYR A 312 0.83 -7.53 -14.32
CA TYR A 312 1.18 -8.37 -15.47
C TYR A 312 0.21 -8.15 -16.63
N THR A 313 0.75 -8.22 -17.84
CA THR A 313 0.00 -7.97 -19.08
C THR A 313 -0.20 -9.23 -19.92
N ASP A 314 0.42 -10.35 -19.54
CA ASP A 314 0.33 -11.63 -20.26
C ASP A 314 -0.98 -12.36 -19.94
N VAL A 315 -1.95 -12.21 -20.84
CA VAL A 315 -3.29 -12.82 -20.75
C VAL A 315 -3.23 -14.35 -20.76
N ASP A 316 -2.32 -14.93 -21.54
CA ASP A 316 -2.25 -16.38 -21.70
C ASP A 316 -1.62 -17.02 -20.46
N TYR A 317 -0.60 -16.36 -19.89
CA TYR A 317 -0.06 -16.74 -18.60
C TYR A 317 -1.16 -16.75 -17.52
N PHE A 318 -1.98 -15.69 -17.44
CA PHE A 318 -3.05 -15.61 -16.46
C PHE A 318 -4.04 -16.76 -16.58
N LYS A 319 -4.52 -17.06 -17.80
CA LYS A 319 -5.46 -18.17 -18.03
C LYS A 319 -4.89 -19.51 -17.61
N ALA A 320 -3.59 -19.73 -17.82
CA ALA A 320 -2.92 -20.99 -17.48
C ALA A 320 -2.54 -21.10 -15.99
N ASN A 321 -2.48 -19.99 -15.25
CA ASN A 321 -1.94 -19.92 -13.88
C ASN A 321 -2.93 -19.32 -12.86
N THR A 322 -4.23 -19.32 -13.19
CA THR A 322 -5.30 -18.89 -12.29
C THR A 322 -6.13 -20.08 -11.84
N TYR A 323 -6.30 -20.21 -10.53
CA TYR A 323 -7.18 -21.20 -9.91
C TYR A 323 -8.48 -20.54 -9.44
N SER A 324 -9.59 -21.27 -9.56
CA SER A 324 -10.86 -20.90 -8.94
C SER A 324 -10.99 -21.64 -7.61
N LEU A 325 -10.90 -20.91 -6.50
CA LEU A 325 -10.96 -21.44 -5.14
C LEU A 325 -12.26 -20.98 -4.48
N PRO A 326 -13.22 -21.88 -4.20
CA PRO A 326 -14.36 -21.53 -3.35
C PRO A 326 -13.86 -21.31 -1.91
N ILE A 327 -14.42 -20.33 -1.21
CA ILE A 327 -14.15 -20.08 0.20
C ILE A 327 -15.46 -19.85 0.94
N ASP A 328 -15.52 -20.38 2.16
CA ASP A 328 -16.70 -20.40 3.00
C ASP A 328 -17.16 -18.99 3.42
N TYR A 329 -16.20 -18.09 3.69
CA TYR A 329 -16.49 -16.70 4.04
C TYR A 329 -17.40 -16.06 2.98
N ASN A 330 -18.63 -15.77 3.42
CA ASN A 330 -19.69 -15.17 2.64
C ASN A 330 -20.00 -15.85 1.29
N ASN A 331 -19.71 -17.15 1.18
CA ASN A 331 -19.86 -17.95 -0.03
C ASN A 331 -19.15 -17.33 -1.25
N LEU A 332 -17.90 -16.88 -1.07
CA LEU A 332 -17.12 -16.23 -2.12
C LEU A 332 -16.40 -17.25 -3.01
N LEU A 333 -16.31 -16.91 -4.30
CA LEU A 333 -15.33 -17.49 -5.21
C LEU A 333 -14.12 -16.56 -5.29
N ILE A 334 -12.92 -17.12 -5.18
CA ILE A 334 -11.67 -16.38 -5.32
C ILE A 334 -10.91 -16.90 -6.52
N HIS A 335 -10.44 -15.99 -7.36
CA HIS A 335 -9.42 -16.31 -8.35
C HIS A 335 -8.04 -16.15 -7.71
N VAL A 336 -7.27 -17.22 -7.66
CA VAL A 336 -5.90 -17.24 -7.13
C VAL A 336 -4.95 -17.29 -8.31
N VAL A 337 -4.12 -16.26 -8.47
CA VAL A 337 -3.16 -16.14 -9.57
C VAL A 337 -1.75 -16.34 -9.05
N ASN A 338 -1.00 -17.25 -9.67
CA ASN A 338 0.41 -17.46 -9.35
C ASN A 338 1.26 -16.31 -9.87
N GLY A 339 2.17 -15.80 -9.03
CA GLY A 339 3.13 -14.77 -9.43
C GLY A 339 3.97 -15.18 -10.63
N PHE A 340 4.17 -14.26 -11.58
CA PHE A 340 4.91 -14.51 -12.82
C PHE A 340 6.36 -14.91 -12.51
N TYR A 341 6.99 -14.21 -11.56
CA TYR A 341 8.38 -14.41 -11.19
C TYR A 341 8.59 -15.27 -9.93
N THR A 342 7.58 -16.00 -9.50
CA THR A 342 7.70 -16.93 -8.37
C THR A 342 8.61 -18.10 -8.71
N GLU A 343 9.45 -18.50 -7.76
CA GLU A 343 10.36 -19.64 -7.92
C GLU A 343 9.58 -20.92 -8.23
N PHE A 344 10.14 -21.77 -9.09
CA PHE A 344 9.43 -22.94 -9.61
C PHE A 344 8.86 -23.86 -8.52
N GLU A 345 9.60 -24.07 -7.43
CA GLU A 345 9.17 -24.93 -6.30
C GLU A 345 7.96 -24.35 -5.53
N TYR A 346 7.80 -23.03 -5.53
CA TYR A 346 6.78 -22.31 -4.76
C TYR A 346 5.66 -21.72 -5.64
N LYS A 347 5.74 -21.91 -6.96
CA LYS A 347 4.88 -21.23 -7.93
C LYS A 347 3.48 -21.78 -8.01
N ASP A 348 3.32 -23.10 -7.95
CA ASP A 348 2.02 -23.72 -8.09
C ASP A 348 1.25 -23.69 -6.77
N PHE A 349 0.23 -22.84 -6.66
CA PHE A 349 -0.66 -22.77 -5.50
C PHE A 349 -1.23 -24.13 -5.10
N LYS A 350 -1.63 -24.95 -6.07
CA LYS A 350 -2.19 -26.29 -5.81
C LYS A 350 -1.13 -27.23 -5.23
N GLN A 351 0.12 -27.12 -5.68
CA GLN A 351 1.20 -27.93 -5.13
C GLN A 351 1.58 -27.47 -3.72
N TYR A 352 1.64 -26.15 -3.50
CA TYR A 352 2.02 -25.57 -2.22
C TYR A 352 1.00 -25.84 -1.12
N TYR A 353 -0.30 -25.68 -1.42
CA TYR A 353 -1.42 -25.98 -0.51
C TYR A 353 -2.21 -27.22 -0.99
N SER A 354 -1.52 -28.36 -1.10
CA SER A 354 -2.05 -29.57 -1.75
C SER A 354 -3.25 -30.25 -1.06
N ASP A 355 -3.45 -29.99 0.22
CA ASP A 355 -4.52 -30.57 1.03
C ASP A 355 -5.60 -29.57 1.45
N ILE A 356 -5.67 -28.43 0.75
CA ILE A 356 -6.69 -27.41 0.98
C ILE A 356 -8.10 -27.98 0.75
N ILE A 357 -8.95 -27.79 1.76
CA ILE A 357 -10.38 -28.07 1.69
C ILE A 357 -11.14 -26.87 2.25
N THR A 358 -12.33 -26.64 1.71
CA THR A 358 -13.11 -25.42 1.96
C THR A 358 -14.12 -25.66 3.07
N VAL A 359 -13.62 -25.66 4.30
CA VAL A 359 -14.43 -25.87 5.52
C VAL A 359 -14.02 -24.87 6.59
N PHE A 360 -14.97 -24.46 7.43
CA PHE A 360 -14.69 -23.67 8.63
C PHE A 360 -13.68 -24.36 9.56
N SER A 361 -12.95 -23.56 10.34
CA SER A 361 -11.96 -24.02 11.34
C SER A 361 -12.53 -24.92 12.44
N SER A 362 -13.86 -24.87 12.67
CA SER A 362 -14.57 -25.74 13.61
C SER A 362 -14.97 -27.09 13.02
N HIS A 363 -14.83 -27.29 11.71
CA HIS A 363 -15.17 -28.56 11.07
C HIS A 363 -14.13 -29.64 11.40
N PRO A 364 -14.51 -30.88 11.75
CA PRO A 364 -13.54 -31.92 12.10
C PRO A 364 -12.50 -32.20 11.02
N ASP A 365 -12.88 -32.07 9.74
CA ASP A 365 -11.94 -32.26 8.62
C ASP A 365 -10.90 -31.14 8.50
N PHE A 366 -11.10 -29.97 9.13
CA PHE A 366 -10.11 -28.88 9.12
C PHE A 366 -8.79 -29.34 9.73
N ALA A 367 -8.86 -30.14 10.81
CA ALA A 367 -7.69 -30.71 11.48
C ALA A 367 -6.93 -31.76 10.65
N ARG A 368 -7.49 -32.20 9.52
CA ARG A 368 -6.84 -33.15 8.59
C ARG A 368 -5.95 -32.46 7.57
N MET A 369 -6.08 -31.15 7.42
CA MET A 369 -5.15 -30.35 6.61
C MET A 369 -3.80 -30.24 7.33
N SER A 370 -2.73 -30.01 6.59
CA SER A 370 -1.41 -29.69 7.12
C SER A 370 -1.46 -28.39 7.90
N THR A 371 -0.54 -28.22 8.86
CA THR A 371 -0.47 -27.00 9.68
C THR A 371 -0.29 -25.74 8.83
N ILE A 372 0.48 -25.83 7.74
CA ILE A 372 0.70 -24.72 6.80
C ILE A 372 -0.63 -24.31 6.15
N THR A 373 -1.41 -25.28 5.65
CA THR A 373 -2.73 -25.03 5.05
C THR A 373 -3.74 -24.52 6.08
N GLN A 374 -3.77 -25.07 7.30
CA GLN A 374 -4.65 -24.58 8.38
C GLN A 374 -4.38 -23.11 8.74
N ASN A 375 -3.10 -22.75 8.89
CA ASN A 375 -2.68 -21.38 9.17
C ASN A 375 -3.05 -20.45 8.02
N PHE A 376 -2.79 -20.89 6.78
CA PHE A 376 -3.16 -20.13 5.59
C PHE A 376 -4.67 -19.90 5.49
N MET A 377 -5.51 -20.91 5.70
CA MET A 377 -6.97 -20.76 5.64
C MET A 377 -7.49 -19.78 6.69
N THR A 378 -6.96 -19.84 7.91
CA THR A 378 -7.31 -18.90 8.99
C THR A 378 -6.89 -17.47 8.64
N LEU A 379 -5.70 -17.31 8.07
CA LEU A 379 -5.19 -16.02 7.60
C LEU A 379 -6.03 -15.47 6.44
N LEU A 380 -6.35 -16.31 5.45
CA LEU A 380 -7.15 -15.94 4.28
C LEU A 380 -8.55 -15.47 4.69
N GLU A 381 -9.18 -16.13 5.66
CA GLU A 381 -10.47 -15.69 6.20
C GLU A 381 -10.36 -14.30 6.84
N ASN A 382 -9.31 -14.03 7.64
CA ASN A 382 -9.08 -12.70 8.21
C ASN A 382 -8.79 -11.64 7.14
N LEU A 383 -8.03 -11.99 6.09
CA LEU A 383 -7.80 -11.13 4.93
C LEU A 383 -9.10 -10.78 4.20
N LEU A 384 -9.98 -11.76 3.99
CA LEU A 384 -11.29 -11.56 3.34
C LEU A 384 -12.22 -10.69 4.17
N ILE A 385 -12.31 -10.95 5.48
CA ILE A 385 -13.10 -10.13 6.41
C ILE A 385 -12.62 -8.68 6.39
N THR A 386 -11.30 -8.47 6.38
CA THR A 386 -10.70 -7.13 6.38
C THR A 386 -10.90 -6.41 5.05
N SER A 387 -10.85 -7.14 3.93
CA SER A 387 -10.96 -6.59 2.57
C SER A 387 -12.40 -6.38 2.07
N ASP A 388 -13.40 -6.95 2.72
CA ASP A 388 -14.84 -6.71 2.45
C ASP A 388 -15.28 -5.36 3.02
N VAL A 389 -14.96 -4.29 2.29
CA VAL A 389 -15.21 -2.89 2.67
C VAL A 389 -15.63 -2.06 1.46
N ASN A 390 -16.40 -1.00 1.67
CA ASN A 390 -16.97 -0.20 0.58
C ASN A 390 -16.14 1.04 0.22
N ASN A 391 -15.13 1.37 1.02
CA ASN A 391 -14.21 2.49 0.79
C ASN A 391 -12.89 2.29 1.54
N SER A 392 -11.89 3.09 1.20
CA SER A 392 -10.55 3.04 1.80
C SER A 392 -10.55 3.34 3.30
N THR A 393 -11.42 4.23 3.78
CA THR A 393 -11.55 4.53 5.21
C THR A 393 -12.03 3.30 6.00
N GLU A 394 -13.04 2.59 5.52
CA GLU A 394 -13.51 1.35 6.14
C GLU A 394 -12.43 0.26 6.18
N LEU A 395 -11.62 0.16 5.12
CA LEU A 395 -10.46 -0.74 5.11
C LEU A 395 -9.49 -0.37 6.24
N PHE A 396 -9.16 0.92 6.35
CA PHE A 396 -8.33 1.47 7.42
C PHE A 396 -8.85 1.11 8.81
N ASN A 397 -10.14 1.36 9.07
CA ASN A 397 -10.79 1.01 10.33
C ASN A 397 -10.61 -0.48 10.67
N LYS A 398 -10.86 -1.36 9.70
CA LYS A 398 -10.73 -2.81 9.90
C LYS A 398 -9.28 -3.24 10.12
N MET A 399 -8.32 -2.60 9.47
CA MET A 399 -6.90 -2.91 9.67
C MET A 399 -6.43 -2.54 11.08
N ILE A 400 -6.78 -1.35 11.57
CA ILE A 400 -6.36 -0.90 12.92
C ILE A 400 -7.01 -1.73 14.02
N THR A 401 -8.26 -2.12 13.82
CA THR A 401 -8.98 -2.95 14.80
C THR A 401 -8.62 -4.43 14.73
N ASN A 402 -7.85 -4.85 13.72
CA ASN A 402 -7.39 -6.23 13.61
C ASN A 402 -6.21 -6.49 14.55
N THR A 403 -6.43 -7.32 15.56
CA THR A 403 -5.40 -7.72 16.54
C THR A 403 -4.73 -9.05 16.20
N ASN A 404 -5.26 -9.79 15.23
CA ASN A 404 -4.75 -11.10 14.85
C ASN A 404 -3.57 -11.01 13.88
N TYR A 405 -3.63 -10.05 12.96
CA TYR A 405 -2.63 -9.89 11.89
C TYR A 405 -2.36 -8.43 11.57
N GLU A 406 -1.09 -8.10 11.35
CA GLU A 406 -0.66 -6.79 10.89
C GLU A 406 -0.69 -6.76 9.36
N PHE A 407 -1.83 -6.33 8.82
CA PHE A 407 -1.97 -6.13 7.38
C PHE A 407 -1.39 -4.80 6.92
N LYS A 408 -1.05 -4.73 5.64
CA LYS A 408 -0.51 -3.51 5.00
C LYS A 408 -1.23 -3.21 3.71
N ILE A 409 -1.20 -1.95 3.29
CA ILE A 409 -1.69 -1.53 1.97
C ILE A 409 -0.47 -1.25 1.11
N ILE A 410 -0.40 -1.93 -0.05
CA ILE A 410 0.60 -1.65 -1.07
C ILE A 410 -0.12 -1.24 -2.35
N ASN A 411 0.23 -0.07 -2.87
CA ASN A 411 -0.18 0.35 -4.20
C ASN A 411 0.74 -0.30 -5.27
N ARG A 412 0.15 -1.01 -6.24
CA ARG A 412 0.87 -1.50 -7.43
C ARG A 412 0.08 -1.14 -8.67
N ASP A 413 0.70 -0.37 -9.55
CA ASP A 413 0.11 0.13 -10.80
C ASP A 413 -1.28 0.80 -10.60
N ASN A 414 -1.34 1.72 -9.63
CA ASN A 414 -2.55 2.45 -9.25
C ASN A 414 -3.69 1.56 -8.72
N VAL A 415 -3.37 0.37 -8.22
CA VAL A 415 -4.31 -0.51 -7.52
C VAL A 415 -3.83 -0.73 -6.10
N ASP A 416 -4.69 -0.45 -5.12
CA ASP A 416 -4.40 -0.70 -3.71
C ASP A 416 -4.71 -2.16 -3.34
N TYR A 417 -3.70 -2.90 -2.89
CA TYR A 417 -3.85 -4.26 -2.39
C TYR A 417 -3.67 -4.29 -0.88
N LEU A 418 -4.54 -5.03 -0.19
CA LEU A 418 -4.28 -5.46 1.18
C LEU A 418 -3.31 -6.64 1.13
N THR A 419 -2.28 -6.65 1.97
CA THR A 419 -1.19 -7.60 1.83
C THR A 419 -0.55 -8.00 3.14
N ILE A 420 0.03 -9.20 3.14
CA ILE A 420 0.78 -9.78 4.25
C ILE A 420 1.80 -10.78 3.71
N PHE A 421 2.94 -10.88 4.39
CA PHE A 421 3.91 -11.94 4.14
C PHE A 421 3.55 -13.16 4.99
N ASN A 422 3.40 -14.32 4.36
CA ASN A 422 3.14 -15.57 5.06
C ASN A 422 4.05 -16.68 4.52
N ASP A 423 4.84 -17.27 5.42
CA ASP A 423 5.79 -18.34 5.14
C ASP A 423 6.82 -17.99 4.05
N LYS A 424 6.55 -18.36 2.79
CA LYS A 424 7.41 -18.08 1.63
C LYS A 424 6.81 -17.12 0.63
N HIS A 425 5.59 -16.64 0.85
CA HIS A 425 4.84 -15.86 -0.13
C HIS A 425 4.40 -14.51 0.40
N GLN A 426 4.47 -13.50 -0.46
CA GLN A 426 3.68 -12.30 -0.30
C GLN A 426 2.26 -12.57 -0.82
N LEU A 427 1.26 -12.42 0.04
CA LEU A 427 -0.15 -12.58 -0.33
C LEU A 427 -0.73 -11.21 -0.61
N TYR A 428 -1.36 -11.04 -1.76
CA TYR A 428 -2.06 -9.82 -2.15
C TYR A 428 -3.54 -10.12 -2.31
N ILE A 429 -4.41 -9.40 -1.60
CA ILE A 429 -5.86 -9.49 -1.79
C ILE A 429 -6.39 -8.16 -2.31
N LEU A 430 -7.23 -8.23 -3.33
CA LEU A 430 -7.88 -7.06 -3.91
C LEU A 430 -9.13 -6.68 -3.06
N PRO A 431 -9.11 -5.53 -2.36
CA PRO A 431 -10.25 -5.09 -1.56
C PRO A 431 -11.50 -4.87 -2.40
N LYS A 432 -12.67 -5.04 -1.79
CA LYS A 432 -13.96 -4.94 -2.48
C LYS A 432 -14.16 -3.58 -3.15
N TYR A 433 -13.92 -2.48 -2.45
CA TYR A 433 -14.08 -1.14 -3.03
C TYR A 433 -13.15 -0.93 -4.23
N GLU A 434 -11.93 -1.47 -4.16
CA GLU A 434 -10.95 -1.35 -5.24
C GLU A 434 -11.36 -2.21 -6.43
N PHE A 435 -11.77 -3.45 -6.21
CA PHE A 435 -12.32 -4.31 -7.26
C PHE A 435 -13.52 -3.66 -7.99
N MET A 436 -14.40 -2.98 -7.26
CA MET A 436 -15.56 -2.31 -7.84
C MET A 436 -15.21 -1.01 -8.57
N SER A 437 -14.04 -0.42 -8.33
CA SER A 437 -13.56 0.77 -9.03
C SER A 437 -12.89 0.44 -10.37
N LEU A 438 -12.41 -0.80 -10.52
CA LEU A 438 -11.82 -1.32 -11.75
C LEU A 438 -12.90 -1.59 -12.82
N ASN A 439 -12.82 -0.85 -13.93
CA ASN A 439 -13.67 -1.00 -15.12
C ASN A 439 -12.86 -1.52 -16.31
#